data_AF-A0AAJ3UHS6-F1
#
_entry.id   AF-A0AAJ3UHS6-F1
#
_cell.length_a   1.000
_cell.length_b   1.000
_cell.length_c   1.000
_cell.angle_alpha   90.00
_cell.angle_beta   90.00
_cell.angle_gamma   90.00
#
_symmetry.space_group_name_H-M   'P 1'
#
loop_
_entity.id
_entity.type
_entity.pdbx_description
1 polymer ?
#
loop_
_entity_poly.entity_id
_entity_poly.type
_entity_poly.pdbx_seq_one_letter_code
_entity_poly.pdbx_strand_id
1 'polypeptide(L)'
;MKLFTRNMALRAAGALLALSALLPPVAANAARIENPVAVFSGLDKITGRITTFDVYVNETVQFGALQVTPKACYSRDQAEAQKIDGFVEVDEITLDRKIRRIFTGWMFAASPGLNAVEHPIYDVWLKDCKTSSDVPAPDSTKATAR
;
A
#
# COMPACT_ATOMS: atom_id res chain seq x y z
N MET A 1 7.47 -21.56 76.35
CA MET A 1 6.26 -20.79 75.99
C MET A 1 6.54 -20.12 74.63
N LYS A 2 5.64 -20.32 73.66
CA LYS A 2 5.66 -19.95 72.21
C LYS A 2 6.58 -18.79 71.80
N LEU A 3 7.24 -18.90 70.63
CA LEU A 3 7.23 -17.86 69.59
C LEU A 3 8.09 -18.24 68.34
N PHE A 4 7.53 -17.95 67.16
CA PHE A 4 8.14 -17.83 65.83
C PHE A 4 8.46 -19.07 64.98
N THR A 5 7.50 -19.49 64.17
CA THR A 5 7.76 -19.97 62.79
C THR A 5 7.28 -18.91 61.80
N ARG A 6 8.22 -18.50 60.95
CA ARG A 6 8.23 -17.26 60.16
C ARG A 6 7.68 -17.50 58.75
N ASN A 7 6.89 -16.55 58.27
CA ASN A 7 6.50 -16.35 56.87
C ASN A 7 7.73 -16.34 55.94
N MET A 8 8.04 -17.47 55.29
CA MET A 8 9.19 -17.61 54.39
C MET A 8 8.80 -17.89 52.92
N ALA A 9 7.57 -17.51 52.51
CA ALA A 9 7.10 -17.73 51.14
C ALA A 9 7.03 -16.46 50.27
N LEU A 10 7.16 -15.26 50.84
CA LEU A 10 6.84 -14.02 50.11
C LEU A 10 8.03 -13.22 49.55
N ARG A 11 9.27 -13.70 49.64
CA ARG A 11 10.46 -12.91 49.25
C ARG A 11 11.16 -13.33 47.96
N ALA A 12 10.82 -14.46 47.35
CA ALA A 12 11.52 -14.93 46.14
C ALA A 12 10.94 -14.38 44.82
N ALA A 13 9.70 -13.88 44.80
CA ALA A 13 9.05 -13.41 43.57
C ALA A 13 9.50 -12.01 43.10
N GLY A 14 10.14 -11.21 43.98
CA GLY A 14 10.52 -9.83 43.66
C GLY A 14 11.81 -9.68 42.84
N ALA A 15 12.71 -10.67 42.88
CA ALA A 15 14.04 -10.54 42.28
C ALA A 15 14.09 -10.84 40.77
N LEU A 16 13.13 -11.61 40.24
CA LEU A 16 13.07 -11.98 38.81
C LEU A 16 12.42 -10.90 37.93
N LEU A 17 11.59 -10.03 38.50
CA LEU A 17 10.94 -8.92 37.78
C LEU A 17 11.87 -7.70 37.59
N ALA A 18 12.95 -7.59 38.36
CA ALA A 18 13.85 -6.44 38.29
C ALA A 18 14.93 -6.55 37.18
N LEU A 19 15.17 -7.74 36.63
CA LEU A 19 16.25 -7.97 35.66
C LEU A 19 15.82 -7.79 34.19
N SER A 20 14.52 -7.71 33.90
CA SER A 20 14.00 -7.53 32.54
C SER A 20 14.08 -6.07 32.03
N ALA A 21 14.42 -5.11 32.89
CA ALA A 21 14.42 -3.68 32.56
C ALA A 21 15.74 -3.16 31.93
N LEU A 22 16.77 -4.01 31.77
CA LEU A 22 18.07 -3.61 31.18
C LEU A 22 18.25 -4.03 29.71
N LEU A 23 17.24 -4.59 29.05
CA LEU A 23 17.33 -4.87 27.61
C LEU A 23 17.22 -3.57 26.82
N PRO A 24 18.20 -3.23 25.95
CA PRO A 24 18.06 -2.09 25.05
C PRO A 24 16.89 -2.34 24.09
N PRO A 25 16.11 -1.30 23.73
CA PRO A 25 15.03 -1.45 22.78
C PRO A 25 15.60 -1.88 21.42
N VAL A 26 15.14 -3.03 20.92
CA VAL A 26 15.44 -3.46 19.56
C VAL A 26 14.62 -2.57 18.62
N ALA A 27 15.30 -1.75 17.81
CA ALA A 27 14.64 -0.96 16.78
C ALA A 27 14.07 -1.91 15.71
N ALA A 28 12.75 -2.01 15.63
CA ALA A 28 12.08 -2.70 14.53
C ALA A 28 12.18 -1.83 13.27
N ASN A 29 12.88 -2.31 12.24
CA ASN A 29 12.95 -1.64 10.95
C ASN A 29 11.74 -2.04 10.10
N ALA A 30 10.74 -1.16 10.00
CA ALA A 30 9.68 -1.27 9.01
C ALA A 30 10.20 -0.79 7.65
N ALA A 31 11.06 -1.59 7.01
CA ALA A 31 11.66 -1.25 5.74
C ALA A 31 10.61 -1.29 4.62
N ARG A 32 10.41 -0.15 3.96
CA ARG A 32 9.56 0.00 2.79
C ARG A 32 10.37 -0.30 1.53
N ILE A 33 9.84 -1.15 0.65
CA ILE A 33 10.46 -1.52 -0.62
C ILE A 33 9.78 -0.71 -1.72
N GLU A 34 10.56 0.10 -2.45
CA GLU A 34 10.06 0.85 -3.59
C GLU A 34 9.98 -0.04 -4.83
N ASN A 35 8.86 0.04 -5.54
CA ASN A 35 8.63 -0.75 -6.74
C ASN A 35 8.36 0.18 -7.94
N PRO A 36 8.99 -0.07 -9.08
CA PRO A 36 8.80 0.73 -10.29
C PRO A 36 7.47 0.48 -10.99
N VAL A 37 6.75 -0.61 -10.68
CA VAL A 37 5.48 -0.96 -11.32
C VAL A 37 4.37 -1.13 -10.29
N ALA A 38 3.26 -0.43 -10.50
CA ALA A 38 2.00 -0.60 -9.81
C ALA A 38 1.05 -1.46 -10.65
N VAL A 39 0.41 -2.43 -10.02
CA VAL A 39 -0.58 -3.31 -10.64
C VAL A 39 -1.95 -2.85 -10.18
N PHE A 40 -2.82 -2.54 -11.12
CA PHE A 40 -4.19 -2.10 -10.85
C PHE A 40 -5.20 -3.13 -11.34
N SER A 41 -6.35 -3.15 -10.67
CA SER A 41 -7.57 -3.74 -11.20
C SER A 41 -8.51 -2.63 -11.62
N GLY A 42 -9.08 -2.78 -12.81
CA GLY A 42 -10.16 -1.93 -13.32
C GLY A 42 -11.43 -2.74 -13.52
N LEU A 43 -12.56 -2.27 -12.99
CA LEU A 43 -13.89 -2.81 -13.28
C LEU A 43 -14.62 -1.88 -14.25
N ASP A 44 -15.12 -2.44 -15.34
CA ASP A 44 -16.14 -1.79 -16.16
C ASP A 44 -17.53 -2.18 -15.66
N LYS A 45 -18.28 -1.23 -15.10
CA LYS A 45 -19.62 -1.45 -14.54
C LYS A 45 -20.68 -1.71 -15.62
N ILE A 46 -20.44 -1.33 -16.88
CA ILE A 46 -21.36 -1.59 -17.99
C ILE A 46 -21.25 -3.06 -18.39
N THR A 47 -20.02 -3.56 -18.54
CA THR A 47 -19.78 -4.94 -19.01
C THR A 47 -19.58 -5.97 -17.90
N GLY A 48 -19.37 -5.51 -16.65
CA GLY A 48 -19.07 -6.35 -15.50
C GLY A 48 -17.68 -7.01 -15.54
N ARG A 49 -16.80 -6.62 -16.47
CA ARG A 49 -15.46 -7.21 -16.61
C ARG A 49 -14.44 -6.52 -15.72
N ILE A 50 -13.64 -7.33 -15.03
CA ILE A 50 -12.46 -6.88 -14.30
C ILE A 50 -11.22 -7.19 -15.13
N THR A 51 -10.38 -6.18 -15.36
CA THR A 51 -9.09 -6.32 -16.04
C THR A 51 -7.96 -5.90 -15.11
N THR A 52 -6.86 -6.65 -15.12
CA THR A 52 -5.63 -6.25 -14.44
C THR A 52 -4.68 -5.62 -15.44
N PHE A 53 -4.07 -4.51 -15.07
CA PHE A 53 -3.09 -3.81 -15.91
C PHE A 53 -1.95 -3.25 -15.06
N ASP A 54 -0.77 -3.22 -15.66
CA ASP A 54 0.44 -2.71 -15.04
C ASP A 54 0.67 -1.26 -15.45
N VAL A 55 1.13 -0.45 -14.52
CA VAL A 55 1.47 0.96 -14.75
C VAL A 55 2.82 1.25 -14.10
N TYR A 56 3.76 1.74 -14.91
CA TYR A 56 5.03 2.21 -14.39
C TYR A 56 4.83 3.47 -13.56
N VAL A 57 5.61 3.63 -12.49
CA VAL A 57 5.57 4.82 -11.65
C VAL A 57 5.92 6.05 -12.50
N ASN A 58 5.11 7.11 -12.34
CA ASN A 58 5.11 8.36 -13.12
C ASN A 58 4.59 8.26 -14.56
N GLU A 59 4.20 7.07 -15.02
CA GLU A 59 3.56 6.91 -16.31
C GLU A 59 2.03 6.91 -16.17
N THR A 60 1.35 7.29 -17.25
CA THR A 60 -0.11 7.34 -17.30
C THR A 60 -0.63 6.25 -18.22
N VAL A 61 -1.50 5.39 -17.69
CA VAL A 61 -2.23 4.40 -18.47
C VAL A 61 -3.71 4.75 -18.48
N GLN A 62 -4.35 4.59 -19.63
CA GLN A 62 -5.77 4.84 -19.79
C GLN A 62 -6.57 3.54 -19.59
N PHE A 63 -7.53 3.59 -18.67
CA PHE A 63 -8.54 2.56 -18.46
C PHE A 63 -9.94 3.16 -18.69
N GLY A 64 -10.54 2.87 -19.86
CA GLY A 64 -11.81 3.49 -20.25
C GLY A 64 -11.70 5.00 -20.35
N ALA A 65 -12.48 5.73 -19.55
CA ALA A 65 -12.43 7.18 -19.45
C ALA A 65 -11.46 7.69 -18.37
N LEU A 66 -10.78 6.79 -17.64
CA LEU A 66 -9.87 7.15 -16.55
C LEU A 66 -8.42 7.08 -17.01
N GLN A 67 -7.63 8.07 -16.60
CA GLN A 67 -6.18 8.10 -16.73
C GLN A 67 -5.56 7.89 -15.35
N VAL A 68 -4.86 6.78 -15.17
CA VAL A 68 -4.31 6.33 -13.89
C VAL A 68 -2.81 6.56 -13.89
N THR A 69 -2.33 7.33 -12.91
CA THR A 69 -0.91 7.70 -12.77
C THR A 69 -0.43 7.42 -11.35
N PRO A 70 0.23 6.28 -11.09
CA PRO A 70 0.88 6.04 -9.82
C PRO A 70 2.12 6.94 -9.67
N LYS A 71 2.25 7.63 -8.54
CA LYS A 71 3.47 8.39 -8.18
C LYS A 71 4.38 7.64 -7.23
N ALA A 72 3.84 6.64 -6.53
CA ALA A 72 4.61 5.76 -5.68
C ALA A 72 3.93 4.39 -5.60
N CYS A 73 4.73 3.34 -5.46
CA CYS A 73 4.26 1.98 -5.21
C CYS A 73 5.21 1.31 -4.23
N TYR A 74 4.71 0.90 -3.07
CA TYR A 74 5.51 0.30 -2.02
C TYR A 74 4.99 -1.06 -1.63
N SER A 75 5.92 -1.98 -1.37
CA SER A 75 5.66 -3.25 -0.72
C SER A 75 6.42 -3.33 0.61
N ARG A 76 5.92 -4.16 1.53
CA ARG A 76 6.48 -4.42 2.86
C ARG A 76 6.44 -5.90 3.17
N ASP A 77 7.03 -6.29 4.29
CA ASP A 77 7.07 -7.69 4.74
C ASP A 77 5.66 -8.28 4.97
N GLN A 78 5.56 -9.61 4.84
CA GLN A 78 4.31 -10.35 4.95
C GLN A 78 3.69 -10.35 6.35
N ALA A 79 4.39 -9.90 7.39
CA ALA A 79 3.82 -9.78 8.73
C ALA A 79 2.92 -8.54 8.90
N GLU A 80 2.99 -7.56 7.99
CA GLU A 80 2.28 -6.28 8.14
C GLU A 80 0.83 -6.38 7.62
N ALA A 81 -0.10 -5.63 8.23
CA ALA A 81 -1.52 -5.65 7.82
C ALA A 81 -1.75 -4.99 6.46
N GLN A 82 -1.09 -3.85 6.19
CA GLN A 82 -1.15 -3.14 4.90
C GLN A 82 0.21 -3.28 4.20
N LYS A 83 0.39 -4.39 3.51
CA LYS A 83 1.67 -4.77 2.90
C LYS A 83 2.00 -3.95 1.67
N ILE A 84 0.96 -3.48 0.96
CA ILE A 84 1.09 -2.83 -0.33
C ILE A 84 0.25 -1.57 -0.34
N ASP A 85 0.92 -0.44 -0.56
CA ASP A 85 0.28 0.85 -0.75
C ASP A 85 0.91 1.63 -1.91
N GLY A 86 0.13 2.53 -2.49
CA GLY A 86 0.57 3.35 -3.60
C GLY A 86 -0.10 4.70 -3.57
N PHE A 87 0.65 5.76 -3.88
CA PHE A 87 0.08 7.08 -4.06
C PHE A 87 -0.30 7.24 -5.53
N VAL A 88 -1.58 7.53 -5.79
CA VAL A 88 -2.15 7.47 -7.14
C VAL A 88 -2.91 8.74 -7.43
N GLU A 89 -2.73 9.23 -8.65
CA GLU A 89 -3.53 10.29 -9.24
C GLU A 89 -4.41 9.69 -10.33
N VAL A 90 -5.70 10.01 -10.33
CA VAL A 90 -6.63 9.58 -11.38
C VAL A 90 -7.39 10.76 -11.95
N ASP A 91 -7.24 10.92 -13.26
CA ASP A 91 -7.91 11.93 -14.06
C ASP A 91 -9.05 11.29 -14.87
N GLU A 92 -10.16 12.00 -15.04
CA GLU A 92 -11.29 11.60 -15.88
C GLU A 92 -11.26 12.41 -17.19
N ILE A 93 -11.46 11.71 -18.30
CA ILE A 93 -11.74 12.31 -19.61
C ILE A 93 -13.26 12.40 -19.77
N THR A 94 -13.79 13.63 -19.65
CA THR A 94 -15.22 13.89 -19.75
C THR A 94 -15.72 13.80 -21.20
N LEU A 95 -17.04 13.78 -21.38
CA LEU A 95 -17.69 13.76 -22.70
C LEU A 95 -17.33 14.98 -23.57
N ASP A 96 -17.06 16.13 -22.95
CA ASP A 96 -16.58 17.35 -23.62
C ASP A 96 -15.05 17.38 -23.80
N ARG A 97 -14.38 16.24 -23.62
CA ARG A 97 -12.92 16.03 -23.77
C ARG A 97 -12.07 16.92 -22.85
N LYS A 98 -12.58 17.26 -21.68
CA LYS A 98 -11.80 17.91 -20.63
C LYS A 98 -11.18 16.85 -19.73
N ILE A 99 -9.96 17.12 -19.28
CA ILE A 99 -9.26 16.28 -18.30
C ILE A 99 -9.45 16.93 -16.93
N ARG A 100 -9.97 16.18 -15.97
CA ARG A 100 -10.18 16.65 -14.60
C ARG A 100 -9.70 15.60 -13.60
N ARG A 101 -8.94 16.06 -12.61
CA ARG A 101 -8.54 15.23 -11.45
C ARG A 101 -9.76 14.84 -10.63
N ILE A 102 -10.02 13.55 -10.51
CA ILE A 102 -11.11 13.01 -9.68
C ILE A 102 -10.61 12.34 -8.40
N PHE A 103 -9.34 11.93 -8.36
CA PHE A 103 -8.75 11.30 -7.19
C PHE A 103 -7.26 11.62 -7.06
N THR A 104 -6.80 11.88 -5.83
CA THR A 104 -5.39 11.97 -5.48
C THR A 104 -5.23 11.49 -4.05
N GLY A 105 -4.52 10.39 -3.85
CA GLY A 105 -4.40 9.81 -2.53
C GLY A 105 -3.71 8.46 -2.49
N TRP A 106 -3.61 7.92 -1.27
CA TRP A 106 -3.05 6.60 -1.02
C TRP A 106 -4.10 5.51 -1.22
N MET A 107 -3.78 4.51 -2.04
CA MET A 107 -4.53 3.28 -2.18
C MET A 107 -3.85 2.15 -1.42
N PHE A 108 -4.66 1.20 -0.91
CA PHE A 108 -4.18 0.07 -0.12
C PHE A 108 -4.69 -1.24 -0.74
N ALA A 109 -3.77 -2.11 -1.16
CA ALA A 109 -4.18 -3.33 -1.88
C ALA A 109 -4.96 -4.31 -1.00
N ALA A 110 -4.65 -4.38 0.31
CA ALA A 110 -5.36 -5.26 1.24
C ALA A 110 -6.73 -4.70 1.69
N SER A 111 -7.03 -3.44 1.37
CA SER A 111 -8.31 -2.81 1.71
C SER A 111 -8.76 -1.83 0.61
N PRO A 112 -9.07 -2.33 -0.60
CA PRO A 112 -9.42 -1.47 -1.74
C PRO A 112 -10.56 -0.51 -1.44
N GLY A 113 -11.58 -0.96 -0.71
CA GLY A 113 -12.75 -0.14 -0.37
C GLY A 113 -12.49 1.06 0.55
N LEU A 114 -11.28 1.24 1.09
CA LEU A 114 -10.93 2.43 1.86
C LEU A 114 -10.65 3.65 0.98
N ASN A 115 -9.97 3.44 -0.15
CA ASN A 115 -9.45 4.53 -1.00
C ASN A 115 -9.38 4.13 -2.49
N ALA A 116 -10.35 3.35 -2.99
CA ALA A 116 -10.48 3.08 -4.42
C ALA A 116 -11.13 4.27 -5.14
N VAL A 117 -10.92 4.36 -6.46
CA VAL A 117 -11.70 5.26 -7.31
C VAL A 117 -12.99 4.58 -7.69
N GLU A 118 -14.09 5.17 -7.24
CA GLU A 118 -15.45 4.76 -7.55
C GLU A 118 -16.06 5.74 -8.55
N HIS A 119 -15.90 5.49 -9.84
CA HIS A 119 -16.49 6.31 -10.89
C HIS A 119 -17.82 5.67 -11.36
N PRO A 120 -18.82 6.44 -11.84
CA PRO A 120 -20.13 5.90 -12.19
C PRO A 120 -20.11 4.74 -13.20
N ILE A 121 -19.09 4.69 -14.05
CA ILE A 121 -18.92 3.67 -15.10
C ILE A 121 -17.74 2.73 -14.83
N TYR A 122 -16.71 3.19 -14.10
CA TYR A 122 -15.45 2.48 -13.97
C TYR A 122 -15.00 2.50 -12.50
N ASP A 123 -14.45 1.40 -12.00
CA ASP A 123 -13.72 1.43 -10.73
C ASP A 123 -12.26 1.08 -10.95
N VAL A 124 -11.37 1.72 -10.21
CA VAL A 124 -9.94 1.42 -10.24
C VAL A 124 -9.40 1.35 -8.83
N TRP A 125 -8.66 0.28 -8.54
CA TRP A 125 -7.97 0.10 -7.27
C TRP A 125 -6.62 -0.57 -7.43
N LEU A 126 -5.71 -0.26 -6.51
CA LEU A 126 -4.41 -0.90 -6.42
C LEU A 126 -4.57 -2.37 -6.04
N LYS A 127 -3.86 -3.25 -6.76
CA LYS A 127 -3.83 -4.69 -6.53
C LYS A 127 -2.48 -5.17 -6.01
N ASP A 128 -1.38 -4.65 -6.56
CA ASP A 128 -0.03 -5.09 -6.19
C ASP A 128 1.05 -4.05 -6.57
N CYS A 129 2.26 -4.23 -6.08
CA CYS A 129 3.47 -3.52 -6.48
C CYS A 129 4.56 -4.54 -6.85
N LYS A 130 5.21 -4.38 -8.00
CA LYS A 130 6.22 -5.34 -8.50
C LYS A 130 7.46 -4.69 -9.08
N THR A 131 8.56 -5.43 -9.08
CA THR A 131 9.87 -4.97 -9.58
C THR A 131 9.95 -4.92 -11.12
N SER A 132 9.16 -5.74 -11.82
CA SER A 132 9.20 -5.84 -13.29
C SER A 132 7.83 -6.16 -13.87
N SER A 133 7.60 -5.77 -15.13
CA SER A 133 6.40 -6.12 -15.92
C SER A 133 6.81 -6.78 -17.23
N ASP A 134 5.94 -7.64 -17.76
CA ASP A 134 6.05 -8.20 -19.11
C ASP A 134 5.70 -7.15 -20.19
N VAL A 135 5.04 -6.05 -19.79
CA VAL A 135 4.77 -4.90 -20.64
C VAL A 135 6.04 -4.05 -20.73
N PRO A 136 6.58 -3.80 -21.94
CA PRO A 136 7.75 -2.95 -22.11
C PRO A 136 7.53 -1.57 -21.48
N ALA A 137 8.55 -1.08 -20.76
CA ALA A 137 8.53 0.29 -20.26
C ALA A 137 8.47 1.27 -21.43
N PRO A 138 7.74 2.41 -21.29
CA PRO A 138 7.76 3.44 -22.30
C PRO A 138 9.18 3.99 -22.49
N ASP A 139 9.55 4.25 -23.75
CA ASP A 139 10.87 4.78 -24.09
C ASP A 139 11.08 6.15 -23.42
N SER A 140 12.00 6.24 -22.47
CA SER A 140 12.36 7.47 -21.74
C SER A 140 12.80 8.63 -22.65
N THR A 141 13.12 8.35 -23.92
CA THR A 141 13.50 9.34 -24.93
C THR A 141 12.31 10.19 -25.42
N LYS A 142 11.06 9.73 -25.26
CA LYS A 142 9.87 10.49 -25.70
C LYS A 142 9.27 11.39 -24.62
N ALA A 143 9.54 11.13 -23.33
CA ALA A 143 8.99 11.89 -22.21
C ALA A 143 9.62 13.29 -22.06
N THR A 144 10.86 13.49 -22.52
CA THR A 144 11.57 14.79 -22.43
C THR A 144 11.28 15.73 -23.60
N ALA A 145 10.55 15.29 -24.62
CA ALA A 145 10.32 16.06 -25.85
C ALA A 145 8.96 16.80 -25.88
N ARG A 146 8.28 16.97 -24.75
CA ARG A 146 6.95 17.60 -24.69
C ARG A 146 6.83 18.65 -23.60
#